data_AF-A0A4Y1RT36-F1
#
_entry.id   AF-A0A4Y1RT36-F1
#
_cell.length_a   1.000
_cell.length_b   1.000
_cell.length_c   1.000
_cell.angle_alpha   90.00
_cell.angle_beta   90.00
_cell.angle_gamma   90.00
#
_symmetry.space_group_name_H-M   'P 1'
#
loop_
_entity.id
_entity.type
_entity.pdbx_description
1 polymer ?
#
loop_
_entity_poly.entity_id
_entity_poly.type
_entity_poly.pdbx_seq_one_letter_code
_entity_poly.pdbx_strand_id
1 'polypeptide(L)'
;MRRIIKASNGIGCLKVIQWPKEYAVSELQRSKEGEGQTVLAFPMNFPKGYGGQKKVRVWMEEFQKLPYISPYEDSRHIDPNSDLMEKRVVGVLHELLSLTLHKKTKRNYLRSLREELNLPHKFTRIFTREGYQRGKLVNRHPLTRVREKFYHVMRTGLLYRSKGVHLLSPQEILLNSVESESGPEESEEDEVGTGDECYEDEMSNLDSEGPSSSGLLR
;
A
#
# COMPACT_ATOMS: atom_id res chain seq x y z
N MET A 1 -7.16 -11.33 25.84
CA MET A 1 -7.77 -12.56 26.41
C MET A 1 -8.02 -13.57 25.29
N ARG A 2 -7.72 -14.87 25.48
CA ARG A 2 -7.92 -15.93 24.48
C ARG A 2 -8.93 -16.96 25.01
N ARG A 3 -9.79 -17.51 24.14
CA ARG A 3 -10.79 -18.53 24.50
C ARG A 3 -10.82 -19.63 23.46
N ILE A 4 -11.02 -20.87 23.91
CA ILE A 4 -11.22 -22.01 23.03
C ILE A 4 -12.67 -21.98 22.53
N ILE A 5 -12.83 -22.06 21.21
CA ILE A 5 -14.13 -22.18 20.53
C ILE A 5 -14.10 -23.44 19.65
N LYS A 6 -15.27 -23.98 19.29
CA LYS A 6 -15.35 -25.04 18.27
C LYS A 6 -15.49 -24.39 16.90
N ALA A 7 -14.61 -24.77 15.97
CA ALA A 7 -14.76 -24.42 14.56
C ALA A 7 -15.90 -25.21 13.91
N SER A 8 -16.30 -24.82 12.70
CA SER A 8 -17.37 -25.47 11.92
C SER A 8 -17.12 -26.94 11.63
N ASN A 9 -15.85 -27.37 11.66
CA ASN A 9 -15.42 -28.76 11.50
C ASN A 9 -15.35 -29.56 12.82
N GLY A 10 -15.82 -28.99 13.94
CA GLY A 10 -15.82 -29.62 15.26
C GLY A 10 -14.47 -29.57 16.00
N ILE A 11 -13.40 -29.08 15.37
CA ILE A 11 -12.07 -28.96 15.97
C ILE A 11 -12.06 -27.77 16.94
N GLY A 12 -11.48 -27.95 18.13
CA GLY A 12 -11.26 -26.86 19.07
C GLY A 12 -10.19 -25.90 18.54
N CYS A 13 -10.53 -24.65 18.32
CA CYS A 13 -9.59 -23.60 17.91
C CYS A 13 -9.53 -22.47 18.94
N LEU A 14 -8.39 -21.78 18.97
CA LEU A 14 -8.14 -20.70 19.92
C LEU A 14 -8.53 -19.37 19.27
N LYS A 15 -9.56 -18.70 19.79
CA LYS A 15 -9.97 -17.38 19.33
C LYS A 15 -9.41 -16.31 20.25
N VAL A 16 -8.71 -15.34 19.66
CA VAL A 16 -8.35 -14.09 20.34
C VAL A 16 -9.64 -13.29 20.53
N ILE A 17 -10.04 -13.03 21.78
CA ILE A 17 -11.21 -12.20 22.10
C ILE A 17 -10.83 -10.72 21.99
N GLN A 18 -9.66 -10.38 22.52
CA GLN A 18 -9.15 -9.02 22.55
C GLN A 18 -7.63 -9.04 22.57
N TRP A 19 -7.03 -8.16 21.78
CA TRP A 19 -5.60 -7.91 21.78
C TRP A 19 -5.19 -7.18 23.07
N PRO A 20 -4.07 -7.57 23.72
CA PRO A 20 -3.50 -6.76 24.78
C PRO A 20 -3.12 -5.39 24.23
N LYS A 21 -3.56 -4.31 24.89
CA LYS A 21 -3.42 -2.93 24.38
C LYS A 21 -1.97 -2.53 24.13
N GLU A 22 -1.04 -3.05 24.93
CA GLU A 22 0.40 -2.81 24.84
C GLU A 22 1.02 -3.32 23.52
N TYR A 23 0.44 -4.37 22.94
CA TYR A 23 0.91 -4.96 21.68
C TYR A 23 0.05 -4.57 20.49
N ALA A 24 -1.14 -4.01 20.72
CA ALA A 24 -2.09 -3.60 19.69
C ALA A 24 -1.82 -2.17 19.19
N VAL A 25 -0.54 -1.84 18.99
CA VAL A 25 -0.08 -0.52 18.54
C VAL A 25 0.46 -0.68 17.12
N SER A 26 -0.17 0.01 16.16
CA SER A 26 0.25 -0.07 14.77
C SER A 26 1.60 0.61 14.53
N GLU A 27 2.27 0.24 13.45
CA GLU A 27 3.52 0.88 13.04
C GLU A 27 3.34 2.36 12.74
N LEU A 28 2.17 2.76 12.25
CA LEU A 28 1.86 4.18 12.04
C LEU A 28 1.81 4.92 13.39
N GLN A 29 1.11 4.34 14.39
CA GLN A 29 1.05 4.89 15.76
C GLN A 29 2.45 4.99 16.37
N ARG A 30 3.23 3.90 16.29
CA ARG A 30 4.61 3.83 16.82
C ARG A 30 5.54 4.85 16.18
N SER A 31 5.42 5.08 14.88
CA SER A 31 6.25 6.07 14.17
C SER A 31 5.95 7.51 14.56
N LYS A 32 4.72 7.79 15.03
CA LYS A 32 4.24 9.14 15.37
C LYS A 32 4.32 9.48 16.85
N GLU A 33 4.48 8.49 17.72
CA GLU A 33 4.62 8.66 19.17
C GLU A 33 5.80 9.58 19.56
N GLY A 34 6.83 9.69 18.70
CA GLY A 34 7.96 10.62 18.89
C GLY A 34 7.74 12.05 18.37
N GLU A 35 6.69 12.33 17.60
CA GLU A 35 6.50 13.62 16.88
C GLU A 35 5.39 14.50 17.49
N GLY A 36 4.72 14.06 18.56
CA GLY A 36 3.67 14.83 19.24
C GLY A 36 2.44 15.13 18.37
N GLN A 37 2.31 14.48 17.21
CA GLN A 37 1.18 14.64 16.29
C GLN A 37 -0.04 13.83 16.75
N THR A 38 -1.18 14.51 16.91
CA THR A 38 -2.45 13.90 17.31
C THR A 38 -3.21 13.28 16.14
N VAL A 39 -2.91 13.68 14.90
CA VAL A 39 -3.56 13.18 13.69
C VAL A 39 -2.64 12.18 13.00
N LEU A 40 -3.06 10.92 12.97
CA LEU A 40 -2.35 9.84 12.27
C LEU A 40 -2.68 9.92 10.78
N ALA A 41 -1.68 10.33 10.00
CA ALA A 41 -1.76 10.51 8.56
C ALA A 41 -0.64 9.72 7.85
N PHE A 42 -0.94 9.14 6.70
CA PHE A 42 0.05 8.41 5.90
C PHE A 42 0.95 9.40 5.15
N PRO A 43 2.29 9.18 5.11
CA PRO A 43 3.18 10.08 4.39
C PRO A 43 2.89 10.03 2.88
N MET A 44 2.80 11.19 2.25
CA MET A 44 2.42 11.31 0.85
C MET A 44 3.65 11.57 -0.03
N ASN A 45 4.04 10.56 -0.83
CA ASN A 45 5.11 10.66 -1.81
C ASN A 45 4.55 10.41 -3.21
N PHE A 46 4.42 11.49 -3.99
CA PHE A 46 3.97 11.39 -5.39
C PHE A 46 5.16 11.35 -6.35
N PRO A 47 5.12 10.49 -7.38
CA PRO A 47 6.04 10.60 -8.51
C PRO A 47 5.97 11.99 -9.13
N LYS A 48 7.09 12.46 -9.71
CA LYS A 48 7.11 13.71 -10.48
C LYS A 48 6.10 13.61 -11.62
N GLY A 49 5.27 14.64 -11.80
CA GLY A 49 4.19 14.67 -12.80
C GLY A 49 2.82 14.18 -12.29
N TYR A 50 2.76 13.42 -11.20
CA TYR A 50 1.49 12.96 -10.61
C TYR A 50 0.73 14.09 -9.90
N GLY A 51 1.44 15.13 -9.43
CA GLY A 51 0.87 16.30 -8.74
C GLY A 51 0.04 17.26 -9.61
N GLY A 52 -0.03 17.04 -10.94
CA GLY A 52 -0.83 17.87 -11.85
C GLY A 52 -2.35 17.64 -11.74
N GLN A 53 -2.77 16.53 -11.13
CA GLN A 53 -4.19 16.20 -10.99
C GLN A 53 -4.77 16.86 -9.73
N LYS A 54 -5.28 18.09 -9.88
CA LYS A 54 -5.92 18.86 -8.79
C LYS A 54 -6.99 18.05 -8.05
N LYS A 55 -7.76 17.22 -8.76
CA LYS A 55 -8.79 16.32 -8.19
C LYS A 55 -8.18 15.28 -7.23
N VAL A 56 -7.09 14.61 -7.63
CA VAL A 56 -6.43 13.62 -6.78
C VAL A 56 -5.87 14.26 -5.52
N ARG A 57 -5.25 15.44 -5.63
CA ARG A 57 -4.78 16.17 -4.47
C ARG A 57 -5.88 16.50 -3.47
N VAL A 58 -7.01 17.03 -3.95
CA VAL A 58 -8.16 17.37 -3.10
C VAL A 58 -8.72 16.12 -2.42
N TRP A 59 -8.96 15.05 -3.18
CA TRP A 59 -9.44 13.79 -2.63
C TRP A 59 -8.47 13.24 -1.56
N MET A 60 -7.16 13.34 -1.78
CA MET A 60 -6.16 12.88 -0.80
C MET A 60 -6.10 13.76 0.45
N GLU A 61 -6.27 15.07 0.32
CA GLU A 61 -6.38 15.98 1.46
C GLU A 61 -7.63 15.66 2.31
N GLU A 62 -8.75 15.30 1.69
CA GLU A 62 -9.97 14.84 2.36
C GLU A 62 -9.76 13.46 3.02
N PHE A 63 -9.15 12.53 2.29
CA PHE A 63 -8.82 11.19 2.79
C PHE A 63 -7.91 11.23 4.04
N GLN A 64 -6.92 12.13 4.06
CA GLN A 64 -6.03 12.28 5.22
C GLN A 64 -6.75 12.84 6.46
N LYS A 65 -7.86 13.59 6.30
CA LYS A 65 -8.66 14.12 7.41
C LYS A 65 -9.55 13.08 8.10
N LEU A 66 -9.85 11.96 7.42
CA LEU A 66 -10.66 10.88 8.00
C LEU A 66 -10.01 10.35 9.29
N PRO A 67 -10.79 9.88 10.28
CA PRO A 67 -10.21 9.29 11.48
C PRO A 67 -9.40 8.03 11.15
N TYR A 68 -8.24 7.88 11.78
CA TYR A 68 -7.47 6.63 11.70
C TYR A 68 -8.08 5.60 12.63
N ILE A 69 -8.32 4.39 12.09
CA ILE A 69 -8.81 3.24 12.85
C ILE A 69 -7.73 2.18 12.83
N SER A 70 -7.36 1.69 14.02
CA SER A 70 -6.27 0.72 14.15
C SER A 70 -6.59 -0.59 13.42
N PRO A 71 -5.62 -1.23 12.75
CA PRO A 71 -5.75 -2.59 12.20
C PRO A 71 -6.18 -3.62 13.25
N TYR A 72 -5.87 -3.38 14.52
CA TYR A 72 -6.19 -4.27 15.64
C TYR A 72 -7.57 -4.03 16.25
N GLU A 73 -8.31 -3.02 15.79
CA GLU A 73 -9.67 -2.72 16.22
C GLU A 73 -10.72 -3.44 15.35
N ASP A 74 -11.89 -3.72 15.95
CA ASP A 74 -13.01 -4.37 15.28
C ASP A 74 -13.70 -3.40 14.30
N SER A 75 -13.74 -3.75 13.02
CA SER A 75 -14.27 -2.90 11.95
C SER A 75 -15.66 -3.28 11.45
N ARG A 76 -16.34 -4.24 12.09
CA ARG A 76 -17.67 -4.71 11.66
C ARG A 76 -18.75 -3.63 11.61
N HIS A 77 -18.55 -2.53 12.32
CA HIS A 77 -19.47 -1.40 12.39
C HIS A 77 -19.25 -0.35 11.29
N ILE A 78 -18.20 -0.50 10.49
CA ILE A 78 -17.85 0.43 9.41
C ILE A 78 -18.46 -0.09 8.12
N ASP A 79 -19.11 0.80 7.37
CA ASP A 79 -19.61 0.49 6.04
C ASP A 79 -18.45 0.04 5.13
N PRO A 80 -18.49 -1.20 4.57
CA PRO A 80 -17.45 -1.72 3.69
C PRO A 80 -17.15 -0.86 2.45
N ASN A 81 -18.10 -0.04 2.01
CA ASN A 81 -17.97 0.79 0.82
C ASN A 81 -17.56 2.25 1.11
N SER A 82 -17.33 2.59 2.38
CA SER A 82 -16.97 3.95 2.79
C SER A 82 -15.47 4.25 2.62
N ASP A 83 -15.13 5.53 2.40
CA ASP A 83 -13.73 6.01 2.39
C ASP A 83 -13.01 5.73 3.72
N LEU A 84 -13.77 5.65 4.82
CA LEU A 84 -13.24 5.28 6.13
C LEU A 84 -12.74 3.83 6.16
N MET A 85 -13.49 2.90 5.54
CA MET A 85 -13.02 1.53 5.34
C MET A 85 -11.80 1.50 4.44
N GLU A 86 -11.77 2.28 3.35
CA GLU A 86 -10.59 2.38 2.48
C GLU A 86 -9.36 2.83 3.29
N LYS A 87 -9.49 3.86 4.15
CA LYS A 87 -8.43 4.31 5.06
C LYS A 87 -7.96 3.23 6.02
N ARG A 88 -8.88 2.46 6.60
CA ARG A 88 -8.51 1.33 7.47
C ARG A 88 -7.75 0.27 6.69
N VAL A 89 -8.16 -0.05 5.46
CA VAL A 89 -7.48 -1.01 4.59
C VAL A 89 -6.04 -0.55 4.31
N VAL A 90 -5.81 0.75 4.07
CA VAL A 90 -4.43 1.30 3.97
C VAL A 90 -3.65 1.03 5.25
N GLY A 91 -4.25 1.24 6.42
CA GLY A 91 -3.62 0.95 7.71
C GLY A 91 -3.25 -0.53 7.87
N VAL A 92 -4.13 -1.45 7.48
CA VAL A 92 -3.87 -2.90 7.50
C VAL A 92 -2.75 -3.28 6.55
N LEU A 93 -2.71 -2.70 5.35
CA LEU A 93 -1.64 -2.94 4.39
C LEU A 93 -0.30 -2.37 4.86
N HIS A 94 -0.29 -1.17 5.44
CA HIS A 94 0.90 -0.59 6.06
C HIS A 94 1.46 -1.51 7.14
N GLU A 95 0.59 -2.04 8.00
CA GLU A 95 0.96 -2.98 9.07
C GLU A 95 1.47 -4.32 8.53
N LEU A 96 0.86 -4.85 7.47
CA LEU A 96 1.32 -6.09 6.86
C LEU A 96 2.70 -5.90 6.18
N LEU A 97 2.87 -4.80 5.47
CA LEU A 97 4.10 -4.51 4.72
C LEU A 97 5.26 -4.16 5.65
N SER A 98 5.02 -3.52 6.80
CA SER A 98 6.06 -3.24 7.78
C SER A 98 6.70 -4.51 8.35
N LEU A 99 5.96 -5.63 8.40
CA LEU A 99 6.51 -6.95 8.75
C LEU A 99 7.45 -7.51 7.68
N THR A 100 7.41 -6.98 6.46
CA THR A 100 8.28 -7.43 5.36
C THR A 100 9.55 -6.58 5.30
N LEU A 101 10.69 -7.24 5.03
CA LEU A 101 12.00 -6.58 4.95
C LEU A 101 12.08 -5.44 3.92
N HIS A 102 11.26 -5.53 2.87
CA HIS A 102 11.28 -4.59 1.75
C HIS A 102 10.01 -3.74 1.69
N LYS A 103 9.09 -3.84 2.66
CA LYS A 103 7.80 -3.13 2.59
C LYS A 103 7.06 -3.33 1.25
N LYS A 104 7.20 -4.51 0.65
CA LYS A 104 6.55 -4.90 -0.61
C LYS A 104 6.19 -6.39 -0.63
N THR A 105 5.11 -6.71 -1.33
CA THR A 105 4.65 -8.09 -1.55
C THR A 105 3.96 -8.22 -2.91
N LYS A 106 3.84 -9.44 -3.43
CA LYS A 106 3.13 -9.70 -4.69
C LYS A 106 1.62 -9.58 -4.49
N ARG A 107 0.91 -9.02 -5.48
CA ARG A 107 -0.56 -8.84 -5.43
C ARG A 107 -1.31 -10.13 -5.13
N ASN A 108 -0.87 -11.26 -5.68
CA ASN A 108 -1.52 -12.56 -5.49
C ASN A 108 -1.48 -13.03 -4.03
N TYR A 109 -0.45 -12.66 -3.26
CA TYR A 109 -0.38 -12.98 -1.83
C TYR A 109 -1.35 -12.17 -0.99
N LEU A 110 -1.59 -10.91 -1.37
CA LEU A 110 -2.65 -10.11 -0.74
C LEU A 110 -4.04 -10.66 -1.09
N ARG A 111 -4.22 -11.14 -2.33
CA ARG A 111 -5.48 -11.76 -2.76
C ARG A 111 -5.82 -13.02 -1.95
N SER A 112 -4.83 -13.85 -1.61
CA SER A 112 -5.06 -15.03 -0.77
C SER A 112 -5.40 -14.69 0.68
N LEU A 113 -4.97 -13.53 1.18
CA LEU A 113 -5.23 -13.07 2.56
C LEU A 113 -6.48 -12.19 2.68
N ARG A 114 -7.25 -12.04 1.59
CA ARG A 114 -8.37 -11.10 1.52
C ARG A 114 -9.39 -11.29 2.63
N GLU A 115 -9.88 -12.52 2.81
CA GLU A 115 -10.91 -12.82 3.81
C GLU A 115 -10.40 -12.64 5.24
N GLU A 116 -9.15 -13.01 5.49
CA GLU A 116 -8.52 -12.93 6.81
C GLU A 116 -8.25 -11.49 7.26
N LEU A 117 -7.94 -10.62 6.31
CA LEU A 117 -7.62 -9.21 6.54
C LEU A 117 -8.80 -8.27 6.26
N ASN A 118 -9.98 -8.81 5.93
CA ASN A 118 -11.17 -8.05 5.53
C ASN A 118 -10.91 -7.05 4.38
N LEU A 119 -10.14 -7.46 3.37
CA LEU A 119 -9.83 -6.60 2.22
C LEU A 119 -11.00 -6.59 1.21
N PRO A 120 -11.31 -5.44 0.58
CA PRO A 120 -12.32 -5.38 -0.47
C PRO A 120 -11.87 -6.19 -1.69
N HIS A 121 -12.80 -6.60 -2.55
CA HIS A 121 -12.45 -7.40 -3.74
C HIS A 121 -11.60 -6.59 -4.74
N LYS A 122 -11.82 -5.27 -4.78
CA LYS A 122 -11.04 -4.31 -5.55
C LYS A 122 -10.28 -3.42 -4.55
N PHE A 123 -9.01 -3.74 -4.27
CA PHE A 123 -8.14 -2.95 -3.37
C PHE A 123 -6.90 -2.36 -4.07
N THR A 124 -6.87 -2.39 -5.41
CA THR A 124 -5.71 -2.00 -6.22
C THR A 124 -5.37 -0.50 -6.19
N ARG A 125 -6.29 0.35 -5.70
CA ARG A 125 -6.08 1.81 -5.61
C ARG A 125 -5.10 2.24 -4.51
N ILE A 126 -4.71 1.34 -3.62
CA ILE A 126 -3.95 1.69 -2.43
C ILE A 126 -2.47 1.41 -2.67
N PHE A 127 -1.77 2.43 -3.18
CA PHE A 127 -0.31 2.40 -3.31
C PHE A 127 0.33 3.05 -2.09
N THR A 128 0.75 2.26 -1.12
CA THR A 128 1.64 2.70 -0.04
C THR A 128 3.09 2.81 -0.56
N ARG A 129 3.38 3.85 -1.34
CA ARG A 129 4.78 4.20 -1.71
C ARG A 129 5.55 4.86 -0.57
N GLU A 130 4.97 4.97 0.63
CA GLU A 130 5.63 5.44 1.85
C GLU A 130 6.92 4.71 2.20
N GLY A 131 7.04 3.44 1.81
CA GLY A 131 8.23 2.65 2.06
C GLY A 131 9.43 3.06 1.20
N TYR A 132 9.22 3.78 0.10
CA TYR A 132 10.25 3.98 -0.93
C TYR A 132 10.38 5.43 -1.39
N GLN A 133 11.62 5.88 -1.54
CA GLN A 133 11.96 7.18 -2.12
C GLN A 133 13.02 6.97 -3.21
N ARG A 134 12.71 7.39 -4.44
CA ARG A 134 13.59 7.22 -5.62
C ARG A 134 14.10 5.77 -5.78
N GLY A 135 13.20 4.80 -5.66
CA GLY A 135 13.53 3.36 -5.77
C GLY A 135 14.24 2.76 -4.55
N LYS A 136 14.66 3.57 -3.56
CA LYS A 136 15.35 3.09 -2.35
C LYS A 136 14.38 3.04 -1.16
N LEU A 137 14.52 2.00 -0.32
CA LEU A 137 13.71 1.85 0.88
C LEU A 137 14.02 3.00 1.85
N VAL A 138 13.00 3.73 2.32
CA VAL A 138 13.14 4.89 3.22
C VAL A 138 13.81 4.46 4.53
N ASN A 139 13.28 3.41 5.17
CA ASN A 139 13.84 2.83 6.40
C ASN A 139 14.42 1.45 6.10
N ARG A 140 15.75 1.40 5.88
CA ARG A 140 16.46 0.16 5.53
C ARG A 140 16.71 -0.73 6.73
N HIS A 141 16.17 -1.96 6.69
CA HIS A 141 16.54 -2.99 7.65
C HIS A 141 18.00 -3.44 7.46
N PRO A 142 18.77 -3.76 8.53
CA PRO A 142 20.15 -4.22 8.41
C PRO A 142 20.33 -5.41 7.46
N LEU A 143 19.37 -6.35 7.45
CA LEU A 143 19.38 -7.50 6.54
C LEU A 143 19.28 -7.11 5.07
N THR A 144 18.58 -6.01 4.76
CA THR A 144 18.51 -5.49 3.39
C THR A 144 19.90 -5.08 2.91
N ARG A 145 20.71 -4.44 3.76
CA ARG A 145 22.10 -4.08 3.44
C ARG A 145 22.99 -5.29 3.19
N VAL A 146 22.88 -6.32 4.04
CA VAL A 146 23.65 -7.57 3.88
C VAL A 146 23.28 -8.25 2.58
N ARG A 147 21.98 -8.32 2.27
CA ARG A 147 21.47 -8.90 1.02
C ARG A 147 21.99 -8.16 -0.20
N GLU A 148 21.93 -6.83 -0.21
CA GLU A 148 22.46 -5.99 -1.29
C GLU A 148 23.96 -6.24 -1.51
N LYS A 149 24.74 -6.28 -0.43
CA LYS A 149 26.18 -6.59 -0.49
C LYS A 149 26.45 -8.00 -1.02
N PHE A 150 25.68 -9.00 -0.58
CA PHE A 150 25.80 -10.37 -1.06
C PHE A 150 25.50 -10.45 -2.57
N TYR A 151 24.41 -9.83 -3.03
CA TYR A 151 24.08 -9.77 -4.46
C TYR A 151 25.18 -9.09 -5.27
N HIS A 152 25.73 -7.97 -4.77
CA HIS A 152 26.85 -7.29 -5.41
C HIS A 152 28.05 -8.25 -5.56
N VAL A 153 28.48 -8.90 -4.47
CA VAL A 153 29.60 -9.85 -4.49
C VAL A 153 29.33 -11.06 -5.38
N MET A 154 28.10 -11.58 -5.43
CA MET A 154 27.75 -12.68 -6.33
C MET A 154 27.81 -12.27 -7.81
N ARG A 155 27.39 -11.04 -8.11
CA ARG A 155 27.42 -10.48 -9.47
C ARG A 155 28.85 -10.13 -9.92
N THR A 156 29.64 -9.51 -9.04
CA THR A 156 31.02 -9.07 -9.35
C THR A 156 32.07 -10.15 -9.11
N GLY A 157 31.82 -11.10 -8.21
CA GLY A 157 32.76 -12.18 -7.88
C GLY A 157 33.03 -13.14 -9.04
N LEU A 158 32.05 -13.33 -9.94
CA LEU A 158 32.25 -14.08 -11.19
C LEU A 158 33.31 -13.43 -12.10
N LEU A 159 33.42 -12.09 -12.04
CA LEU A 159 34.34 -11.28 -12.85
C LEU A 159 35.77 -11.27 -12.30
N TYR A 160 35.95 -11.52 -11.00
CA TYR A 160 37.29 -11.69 -10.41
C TYR A 160 37.87 -13.09 -10.61
N ARG A 161 37.01 -14.11 -10.77
CA ARG A 161 37.44 -15.51 -10.95
C ARG A 161 37.75 -15.87 -12.41
N SER A 162 37.14 -15.17 -13.35
CA SER A 162 37.28 -15.39 -14.79
C SER A 162 37.97 -14.16 -15.38
N LYS A 163 38.82 -14.30 -16.41
CA LYS A 163 39.51 -13.18 -17.09
C LYS A 163 38.54 -12.25 -17.88
N GLY A 164 37.42 -11.87 -17.29
CA GLY A 164 36.31 -11.11 -17.89
C GLY A 164 36.28 -9.63 -17.51
N VAL A 165 37.42 -9.05 -17.13
CA VAL A 165 37.58 -7.62 -16.77
C VAL A 165 37.09 -6.69 -17.90
N HIS A 166 36.99 -7.18 -19.13
CA HIS A 166 36.50 -6.44 -20.31
C HIS A 166 34.97 -6.42 -20.50
N LEU A 167 34.19 -7.12 -19.66
CA LEU A 167 32.73 -7.22 -19.81
C LEU A 167 31.92 -6.21 -18.97
N LEU A 168 32.58 -5.45 -18.08
CA LEU A 168 31.96 -4.34 -17.39
C LEU A 168 32.51 -3.03 -17.90
N SER A 169 31.62 -2.07 -18.17
CA SER A 169 32.05 -0.70 -18.41
C SER A 169 32.57 -0.10 -17.09
N PRO A 170 33.65 0.72 -17.08
CA PRO A 170 34.13 1.39 -15.87
C PRO A 170 33.05 2.19 -15.13
N GLN A 171 31.97 2.57 -15.82
CA GLN A 171 30.82 3.27 -15.28
C GLN A 171 30.04 2.40 -14.28
N GLU A 172 29.87 1.09 -14.50
CA GLU A 172 29.09 0.18 -13.63
C GLU A 172 29.79 -0.12 -12.28
N ILE A 173 31.13 -0.07 -12.27
CA ILE A 173 31.94 -0.24 -11.05
C ILE A 173 31.91 1.05 -10.22
N LEU A 174 31.91 2.21 -10.88
CA LEU A 174 31.89 3.52 -10.22
C LEU A 174 30.49 3.93 -9.72
N LEU A 175 29.41 3.52 -10.40
CA LEU A 175 28.02 3.80 -10.03
C LEU A 175 27.67 3.29 -8.62
N ASN A 176 28.25 2.17 -8.21
CA ASN A 176 28.02 1.62 -6.87
C ASN A 176 28.79 2.35 -5.75
N SER A 177 29.79 3.16 -6.10
CA SER A 177 30.60 3.92 -5.14
C SER A 177 30.23 5.41 -5.09
N VAL A 178 29.56 5.94 -6.12
CA VAL A 178 29.22 7.38 -6.28
C VAL A 178 27.75 7.59 -6.67
N GLU A 179 26.81 6.79 -6.16
CA GLU A 179 25.37 7.08 -6.31
C GLU A 179 24.86 8.13 -5.29
N SER A 180 25.54 9.27 -5.30
CA SER A 180 25.00 10.58 -4.97
C SER A 180 25.01 11.37 -6.28
N GLU A 181 23.83 11.86 -6.69
CA GLU A 181 23.55 12.69 -7.88
C GLU A 181 23.22 11.93 -9.20
N SER A 182 21.91 11.87 -9.49
CA SER A 182 21.23 11.80 -10.82
C SER A 182 21.70 10.84 -11.92
N GLY A 183 20.87 9.81 -12.24
CA GLY A 183 20.92 8.98 -13.46
C GLY A 183 19.70 8.05 -13.57
N PRO A 184 19.28 7.59 -14.77
CA PRO A 184 17.88 7.37 -15.17
C PRO A 184 17.24 6.09 -14.61
N GLU A 185 15.90 6.15 -14.52
CA GLU A 185 15.02 5.09 -14.06
C GLU A 185 15.16 3.83 -14.94
N GLU A 186 15.62 2.72 -14.37
CA GLU A 186 15.37 1.39 -14.93
C GLU A 186 13.91 1.06 -14.66
N SER A 187 13.11 1.02 -15.73
CA SER A 187 11.75 0.53 -15.74
C SER A 187 11.76 -0.97 -15.40
N GLU A 188 11.26 -1.32 -14.21
CA GLU A 188 10.76 -2.68 -14.00
C GLU A 188 9.57 -2.84 -14.95
N GLU A 189 9.74 -3.65 -16.01
CA GLU A 189 8.66 -4.06 -16.89
C GLU A 189 7.64 -4.86 -16.07
N ASP A 190 6.61 -4.17 -15.56
CA ASP A 190 5.40 -4.83 -15.10
C ASP A 190 4.72 -5.42 -16.34
N GLU A 191 4.52 -6.75 -16.33
CA GLU A 191 3.65 -7.44 -17.28
C GLU A 191 2.33 -6.67 -17.42
N VAL A 192 2.08 -6.14 -18.62
CA VAL A 192 0.77 -5.69 -19.06
C VAL A 192 -0.14 -6.92 -19.05
N GLY A 193 -0.80 -7.13 -17.93
CA GLY A 193 -1.97 -7.98 -17.85
C GLY A 193 -3.11 -7.26 -18.55
N THR A 194 -3.31 -7.58 -19.82
CA THR A 194 -4.52 -7.25 -20.60
C THR A 194 -5.73 -7.66 -19.75
N GLY A 195 -6.45 -6.65 -19.26
CA GLY A 195 -7.52 -6.80 -18.29
C GLY A 195 -8.51 -5.67 -18.49
N ASP A 196 -9.22 -5.83 -19.58
CA ASP A 196 -10.37 -5.11 -20.10
C ASP A 196 -11.37 -4.57 -19.06
N GLU A 197 -11.93 -3.41 -19.39
CA GLU A 197 -13.22 -2.82 -19.03
C GLU A 197 -13.56 -2.46 -17.56
N CYS A 198 -13.77 -1.16 -17.32
CA CYS A 198 -15.09 -0.58 -17.00
C CYS A 198 -14.91 0.90 -16.61
N TYR A 199 -15.23 1.82 -17.52
CA TYR A 199 -15.65 3.19 -17.19
C TYR A 199 -16.86 3.55 -18.04
N GLU A 200 -18.04 3.29 -17.51
CA GLU A 200 -19.28 3.98 -17.85
C GLU A 200 -19.96 4.18 -16.49
N ASP A 201 -19.88 5.39 -15.94
CA ASP A 201 -20.65 5.80 -14.77
C ASP A 201 -21.71 6.75 -15.29
N GLU A 202 -22.93 6.23 -15.48
CA GLU A 202 -24.11 7.03 -15.72
C GLU A 202 -24.42 7.83 -14.45
N MET A 203 -24.04 9.11 -14.46
CA MET A 203 -24.60 10.10 -13.55
C MET A 203 -26.05 10.36 -13.99
N SER A 204 -26.98 9.68 -13.32
CA SER A 204 -28.42 9.89 -13.45
C SER A 204 -28.77 11.38 -13.29
N ASN A 205 -29.34 11.98 -14.35
CA ASN A 205 -29.96 13.30 -14.28
C ASN A 205 -31.14 13.25 -13.30
N LEU A 206 -31.14 14.15 -12.32
CA LEU A 206 -32.32 14.43 -11.50
C LEU A 206 -33.37 15.13 -12.37
N ASP A 207 -34.56 14.53 -12.44
CA ASP A 207 -35.75 15.13 -13.01
C ASP A 207 -36.09 16.47 -12.33
N SER A 208 -36.31 17.49 -13.14
CA SER A 208 -37.00 18.72 -12.74
C SER A 208 -38.04 19.07 -13.80
N GLU A 209 -39.21 18.45 -13.70
CA GLU A 209 -40.42 18.90 -14.41
C GLU A 209 -41.37 19.51 -13.38
N GLY A 210 -41.43 20.84 -13.38
CA GLY A 210 -42.52 21.60 -12.76
C GLY A 210 -43.73 21.67 -13.71
N PRO A 211 -44.95 21.89 -13.19
CA PRO A 211 -46.17 21.64 -13.95
C PRO A 211 -46.45 22.81 -14.90
N SER A 212 -46.82 22.50 -16.14
CA SER A 212 -47.52 23.44 -17.01
C SER A 212 -48.84 22.85 -17.47
N SER A 213 -49.91 23.46 -16.97
CA SER A 213 -51.30 23.27 -17.33
C SER A 213 -51.56 23.61 -18.80
N SER A 214 -52.38 22.80 -19.48
CA SER A 214 -53.61 23.21 -20.21
C SER A 214 -53.95 22.22 -21.33
N GLY A 215 -55.24 21.95 -21.52
CA GLY A 215 -55.76 21.37 -22.76
C GLY A 215 -56.74 20.20 -22.61
N LEU A 216 -57.99 20.53 -22.26
CA LEU A 216 -59.25 19.96 -22.75
C LEU A 216 -59.17 18.74 -23.70
N LEU A 217 -59.93 17.67 -23.40
CA LEU A 217 -61.12 17.27 -24.18
C LEU A 217 -61.80 16.02 -23.58
N ARG A 218 -63.10 16.19 -23.30
CA ARG A 218 -64.19 15.23 -23.03
C ARG A 218 -64.26 14.51 -21.70
#